data_AF-A0A318EKF0-F1
#
_entry.id   AF-A0A318EKF0-F1
#
_cell.length_a   1.000
_cell.length_b   1.000
_cell.length_c   1.000
_cell.angle_alpha   90.00
_cell.angle_beta   90.00
_cell.angle_gamma   90.00
#
_symmetry.space_group_name_H-M   'P 1'
#
loop_
_entity.id
_entity.type
_entity.pdbx_description
1 polymer ?
#
loop_
_entity_poly.entity_id
_entity_poly.type
_entity_poly.pdbx_seq_one_letter_code
_entity_poly.pdbx_strand_id
1 'polypeptide(L)'
;MSAGKRRLKSALALPDLQYIEHLRTTGYGDITLGRVEDHPCVATAAAEDQHLATLVRRKGESLAQLLVRLDRAIERAYEHQIYTNEVYDKPT
;
A
#
# COMPACT_ATOMS: atom_id res chain seq x y z
N MET A 1 -35.42 -5.79 18.53
CA MET A 1 -34.75 -4.96 17.50
C MET A 1 -33.46 -5.65 17.11
N SER A 2 -33.39 -6.25 15.91
CA SER A 2 -32.23 -7.04 15.46
C SER A 2 -31.26 -6.14 14.70
N ALA A 3 -30.02 -6.02 15.21
CA ALA A 3 -28.93 -5.38 14.49
C ALA A 3 -28.57 -6.24 13.28
N GLY A 4 -28.99 -5.79 12.08
CA GLY A 4 -28.63 -6.43 10.83
C GLY A 4 -27.12 -6.49 10.69
N LYS A 5 -26.54 -7.68 10.84
CA LYS A 5 -25.15 -7.97 10.49
C LYS A 5 -25.00 -7.69 8.99
N ARG A 6 -24.48 -6.52 8.63
CA ARG A 6 -24.02 -6.25 7.27
C ARG A 6 -22.95 -7.30 6.96
N ARG A 7 -23.29 -8.30 6.14
CA ARG A 7 -22.31 -9.18 5.51
C ARG A 7 -21.36 -8.25 4.74
N LEU A 8 -20.11 -8.14 5.20
CA LEU A 8 -19.05 -7.61 4.38
C LEU A 8 -19.00 -8.50 3.14
N LYS A 9 -19.20 -7.91 1.96
CA LYS A 9 -19.03 -8.60 0.68
C LYS A 9 -17.64 -9.24 0.70
N SER A 10 -17.52 -10.48 0.23
CA SER A 10 -16.25 -11.21 0.25
C SER A 10 -15.13 -10.32 -0.26
N ALA A 11 -14.01 -10.29 0.44
CA ALA A 11 -12.80 -9.66 -0.04
C ALA A 11 -12.56 -10.14 -1.48
N LEU A 12 -12.44 -9.21 -2.42
CA LEU A 12 -11.88 -9.53 -3.72
C LEU A 12 -10.57 -10.26 -3.47
N ALA A 13 -10.36 -11.42 -4.10
CA ALA A 13 -9.08 -12.09 -4.04
C ALA A 13 -8.02 -11.09 -4.50
N LEU A 14 -7.00 -10.87 -3.66
CA LEU A 14 -5.83 -10.12 -4.09
C LEU A 14 -5.17 -10.90 -5.23
N PRO A 15 -4.63 -10.22 -6.25
CA PRO A 15 -3.72 -10.88 -7.16
C PRO A 15 -2.46 -11.31 -6.40
N ASP A 16 -1.55 -11.99 -7.07
CA ASP A 16 -0.22 -12.22 -6.53
C ASP A 16 0.48 -10.86 -6.30
N LEU A 17 0.93 -10.62 -5.06
CA LEU A 17 1.58 -9.38 -4.64
C LEU A 17 3.05 -9.70 -4.34
N GLN A 18 3.78 -10.05 -5.41
CA GLN A 18 5.09 -10.68 -5.33
C GLN A 18 6.11 -9.83 -4.58
N TYR A 19 6.05 -8.51 -4.73
CA TYR A 19 7.00 -7.60 -4.12
C TYR A 19 6.66 -7.31 -2.65
N ILE A 20 5.37 -7.26 -2.31
CA ILE A 20 4.94 -7.24 -0.89
C ILE A 20 5.33 -8.55 -0.18
N GLU A 21 5.14 -9.71 -0.82
CA GLU A 21 5.60 -10.99 -0.27
C GLU A 21 7.12 -11.03 -0.16
N HIS A 22 7.85 -10.47 -1.14
CA HIS A 22 9.30 -10.36 -1.08
C HIS A 22 9.76 -9.63 0.19
N LEU A 23 9.19 -8.46 0.48
CA LEU A 23 9.48 -7.69 1.71
C LEU A 23 9.32 -8.54 2.97
N ARG A 24 8.23 -9.31 3.05
CA ARG A 24 7.96 -10.20 4.20
C ARG A 24 9.00 -11.32 4.32
N THR A 25 9.50 -11.84 3.21
CA THR A 25 10.46 -12.97 3.21
C THR A 25 11.89 -12.57 3.54
N THR A 26 12.29 -11.32 3.29
CA THR A 26 13.63 -10.83 3.65
C THR A 26 13.81 -10.66 5.16
N GLY A 27 12.73 -10.48 5.92
CA GLY A 27 12.76 -10.25 7.38
C GLY A 27 13.12 -8.82 7.78
N TYR A 28 13.44 -7.95 6.81
CA TYR A 28 13.80 -6.54 7.03
C TYR A 28 12.88 -5.56 6.31
N GLY A 29 11.79 -6.06 5.72
CA GLY A 29 10.76 -5.25 5.07
C GLY A 29 9.54 -5.00 5.94
N ASP A 30 8.92 -3.83 5.78
CA ASP A 30 7.63 -3.52 6.37
C ASP A 30 6.65 -2.94 5.34
N ILE A 31 5.37 -3.14 5.63
CA ILE A 31 4.28 -2.36 5.05
C ILE A 31 3.41 -1.82 6.18
N THR A 32 3.02 -0.55 6.11
CA THR A 32 2.15 0.08 7.11
C THR A 32 0.95 0.75 6.45
N LEU A 33 -0.22 0.63 7.08
CA LEU A 33 -1.43 1.34 6.70
C LEU A 33 -1.85 2.25 7.85
N GLY A 34 -1.96 3.55 7.60
CA GLY A 34 -2.27 4.52 8.65
C GLY A 34 -2.57 5.92 8.15
N ARG A 35 -2.82 6.84 9.08
CA ARG A 35 -2.94 8.26 8.78
C ARG A 35 -1.55 8.89 8.77
N VAL A 36 -1.28 9.74 7.78
CA VAL A 36 -0.10 10.61 7.75
C VAL A 36 -0.58 12.04 7.50
N GLU A 37 -0.33 12.94 8.45
CA GLU A 37 -0.78 14.34 8.38
C GLU A 37 -2.29 14.44 8.04
N ASP A 38 -2.63 15.18 6.99
CA ASP A 38 -4.00 15.40 6.49
C ASP A 38 -4.51 14.25 5.59
N HIS A 39 -3.70 13.20 5.38
CA HIS A 39 -4.04 12.04 4.57
C HIS A 39 -4.58 10.90 5.46
N PRO A 40 -5.90 10.63 5.44
CA PRO A 40 -6.53 9.72 6.39
C PRO A 40 -6.17 8.24 6.19
N CYS A 41 -5.67 7.87 5.02
CA CYS A 41 -5.29 6.51 4.69
C CYS A 41 -4.13 6.52 3.70
N VAL A 42 -2.95 6.15 4.20
CA VAL A 42 -1.69 6.08 3.49
C VAL A 42 -1.13 4.67 3.66
N ALA A 43 -0.60 4.12 2.58
CA ALA A 43 0.15 2.89 2.58
C ALA A 43 1.63 3.21 2.39
N THR A 44 2.49 2.67 3.26
CA THR A 44 3.94 2.79 3.13
C THR A 44 4.58 1.43 2.99
N ALA A 45 5.74 1.38 2.33
CA ALA A 45 6.61 0.23 2.27
C ALA A 45 8.07 0.66 2.44
N ALA A 46 8.81 -0.06 3.26
CA ALA A 46 10.23 0.14 3.50
C ALA A 46 10.96 -1.20 3.57
N ALA A 47 12.27 -1.20 3.29
CA ALA A 47 13.16 -2.34 3.47
C ALA A 47 14.52 -1.86 3.95
N GLU A 48 15.07 -2.52 4.98
CA GLU A 48 16.37 -2.17 5.57
C GLU A 48 16.44 -0.67 5.94
N ASP A 49 17.29 0.10 5.25
CA ASP A 49 17.47 1.54 5.42
C ASP A 49 16.79 2.37 4.32
N GLN A 50 15.99 1.73 3.45
CA GLN A 50 15.36 2.35 2.29
C GLN A 50 13.85 2.47 2.44
N HIS A 51 13.34 3.68 2.24
CA HIS A 51 11.91 3.94 2.07
C HIS A 51 11.53 3.73 0.60
N LEU A 52 10.69 2.73 0.31
CA LEU A 52 10.41 2.30 -1.06
C LEU A 52 9.22 3.06 -1.68
N ALA A 53 8.14 3.23 -0.91
CA ALA A 53 6.94 3.88 -1.38
C ALA A 53 6.07 4.47 -0.27
N THR A 54 5.42 5.59 -0.57
CA THR A 54 4.29 6.17 0.16
C THR A 54 3.18 6.48 -0.83
N LEU A 55 2.02 5.85 -0.64
CA LEU A 55 0.83 6.06 -1.45
C LEU A 55 -0.34 6.57 -0.61
N VAL A 56 -1.01 7.59 -1.11
CA VAL A 56 -2.27 8.08 -0.54
C VAL A 56 -3.41 7.28 -1.19
N ARG A 57 -4.33 6.80 -0.35
CA ARG A 57 -5.54 6.14 -0.85
C ARG A 57 -6.38 7.12 -1.66
N ARG A 58 -6.68 6.76 -2.91
CA ARG A 58 -7.50 7.59 -3.80
C ARG A 58 -8.99 7.50 -3.46
N LYS A 59 -9.76 8.52 -3.83
CA LYS A 59 -11.22 8.50 -3.69
C LYS A 59 -11.80 7.34 -4.51
N GLY A 60 -12.61 6.49 -3.86
CA GLY A 60 -13.21 5.31 -4.50
C GLY A 60 -12.30 4.09 -4.61
N GLU A 61 -11.03 4.21 -4.23
CA GLU A 61 -10.10 3.08 -4.21
C GLU A 61 -10.43 2.12 -3.08
N SER A 62 -10.49 0.82 -3.39
CA SER A 62 -10.57 -0.26 -2.41
C SER A 62 -9.20 -0.54 -1.78
N LEU A 63 -9.18 -1.15 -0.59
CA LEU A 63 -7.93 -1.58 0.04
C LEU A 63 -7.12 -2.51 -0.88
N ALA A 64 -7.79 -3.44 -1.58
CA ALA A 64 -7.14 -4.33 -2.53
C ALA A 64 -6.43 -3.58 -3.67
N GLN A 65 -7.09 -2.56 -4.24
CA GLN A 65 -6.48 -1.72 -5.28
C GLN A 65 -5.30 -0.90 -4.75
N LEU A 66 -5.38 -0.40 -3.52
CA LEU A 66 -4.27 0.30 -2.87
C LEU A 66 -3.06 -0.64 -2.68
N LEU A 67 -3.28 -1.88 -2.22
CA LEU A 67 -2.22 -2.87 -2.07
C LEU A 67 -1.58 -3.26 -3.41
N VAL A 68 -2.39 -3.43 -4.47
CA VAL A 68 -1.86 -3.67 -5.83
C VAL A 68 -1.02 -2.51 -6.34
N ARG A 69 -1.41 -1.25 -6.05
CA ARG A 69 -0.58 -0.09 -6.39
C ARG A 69 0.69 -0.02 -5.55
N LEU A 70 0.63 -0.39 -4.27
CA LEU A 70 1.81 -0.44 -3.41
C LEU A 70 2.80 -1.47 -3.92
N ASP A 71 2.34 -2.67 -4.28
CA ASP A 71 3.17 -3.74 -4.85
C ASP A 71 3.92 -3.27 -6.11
N ARG A 72 3.21 -2.60 -7.03
CA ARG A 72 3.84 -1.98 -8.22
C ARG A 72 4.78 -0.82 -7.90
N ALA A 73 4.56 -0.09 -6.81
CA ALA A 73 5.47 0.96 -6.40
C ALA A 73 6.77 0.37 -5.83
N ILE A 74 6.67 -0.76 -5.11
CA ILE A 74 7.83 -1.53 -4.62
C ILE A 74 8.60 -2.11 -5.80
N GLU A 75 7.92 -2.71 -6.78
CA GLU A 75 8.53 -3.15 -8.05
C GLU A 75 9.37 -2.05 -8.68
N ARG A 76 8.77 -0.86 -8.86
CA ARG A 76 9.46 0.28 -9.48
C ARG A 76 10.65 0.77 -8.66
N ALA A 77 10.58 0.71 -7.33
CA ALA A 77 11.69 1.04 -6.47
C ALA A 77 12.86 0.06 -6.67
N TYR A 78 12.60 -1.25 -6.68
CA TYR A 78 13.65 -2.25 -6.89
C TYR A 78 14.20 -2.25 -8.32
N GLU A 79 13.33 -2.40 -9.32
CA GLU A 79 13.73 -2.66 -10.71
C GLU A 79 14.17 -1.40 -11.46
N HIS A 80 13.71 -0.23 -11.03
CA HIS A 80 13.90 1.01 -11.76
C HIS A 80 14.45 2.16 -10.91
N GLN A 81 14.66 1.94 -9.60
CA GLN A 81 15.09 2.99 -8.67
C GLN A 81 14.14 4.20 -8.66
N ILE A 82 12.84 3.95 -8.90
CA ILE A 82 11.80 4.98 -8.89
C ILE A 82 10.98 4.86 -7.60
N TYR A 83 11.35 5.67 -6.62
CA TYR A 83 10.67 5.79 -5.33
C TYR A 83 9.45 6.70 -5.47
N THR A 84 8.31 6.27 -4.96
CA THR A 84 7.05 7.05 -5.06
C THR A 84 6.69 7.63 -3.71
N ASN A 85 6.47 8.94 -3.62
CA ASN A 85 6.03 9.56 -2.37
C ASN A 85 4.86 10.54 -2.58
N GLU A 86 3.63 10.01 -2.62
CA GLU A 86 2.42 10.82 -2.88
C GLU A 86 2.06 11.81 -1.76
N VAL A 87 2.70 11.74 -0.59
CA VAL A 87 2.47 12.69 0.51
C VAL A 87 3.33 13.96 0.33
N TYR A 88 4.59 13.79 -0.07
CA TYR A 88 5.55 14.90 -0.13
C TYR A 88 5.92 15.32 -1.56
N ASP A 89 5.74 14.45 -2.56
CA ASP A 89 5.92 14.78 -3.96
C ASP A 89 4.64 15.45 -4.48
N LYS A 90 4.74 16.75 -4.78
CA LYS A 90 3.64 17.45 -5.45
C LYS A 90 3.51 16.90 -6.88
N PRO A 91 2.28 16.64 -7.39
CA PRO A 91 2.09 16.49 -8.82
C PRO A 91 2.56 17.78 -9.50
N THR A 92 3.56 17.68 -10.38
CA THR A 92 3.94 18.76 -11.31
C THR A 92 2.85 19.01 -12.33
#